data_AF-A0A0F9HMX2-F1
#
_entry.id   AF-A0A0F9HMX2-F1
#
_cell.length_a   1.000
_cell.length_b   1.000
_cell.length_c   1.000
_cell.angle_alpha   90.00
_cell.angle_beta   90.00
_cell.angle_gamma   90.00
#
_symmetry.space_group_name_H-M   'P 1'
#
loop_
_entity.id
_entity.type
_entity.pdbx_description
1 polymer ?
#
loop_
_entity_poly.entity_id
_entity_poly.type
_entity_poly.pdbx_seq_one_letter_code
_entity_poly.pdbx_strand_id
1 'polypeptide(L)' 'SKPVDYEQWAVAMLGLLDEIERALNDDRFGDADILVRKRFEIAEDHGMEVTFTPIPSGTHELRRDQ' A
#
# COMPACT_ATOMS: atom_id res chain seq x y z
N SER A 1 19.52 15.70 8.42
CA SER A 1 18.17 15.52 7.84
C SER A 1 17.15 15.99 8.86
N LYS A 2 15.94 16.38 8.43
CA LYS A 2 14.82 16.50 9.38
C LYS A 2 14.47 15.10 9.90
N PRO A 3 14.07 14.95 11.17
CA PRO A 3 13.59 13.67 11.68
C PRO A 3 12.33 13.26 10.93
N VAL A 4 12.21 11.96 10.64
CA VAL A 4 11.00 11.37 10.02
C VAL A 4 9.86 11.41 11.04
N ASP A 5 8.69 11.88 10.59
CA ASP A 5 7.44 11.77 11.33
C ASP A 5 6.75 10.44 10.96
N TYR A 6 7.02 9.42 11.78
CA TYR A 6 6.47 8.08 11.56
C TYR A 6 4.96 8.00 11.75
N GLU A 7 4.37 8.88 12.57
CA GLU A 7 2.93 8.91 12.80
C GLU A 7 2.22 9.41 11.55
N GLN A 8 2.66 10.53 11.00
CA GLN A 8 2.06 11.06 9.77
C GLN A 8 2.25 10.11 8.58
N TRP A 9 3.42 9.48 8.46
CA TRP A 9 3.66 8.48 7.43
C TRP A 9 2.72 7.28 7.56
N ALA A 10 2.55 6.75 8.78
CA ALA A 10 1.63 5.63 9.02
C ALA A 10 0.18 5.99 8.69
N VAL A 11 -0.28 7.20 9.05
CA VAL A 11 -1.63 7.69 8.72
C VAL A 11 -1.83 7.77 7.21
N ALA A 12 -0.86 8.31 6.47
CA ALA A 12 -0.93 8.39 5.01
C ALA A 12 -0.99 6.99 4.36
N MET A 13 -0.18 6.05 4.85
CA MET A 13 -0.18 4.66 4.36
C MET A 13 -1.50 3.94 4.65
N LEU A 14 -2.10 4.14 5.83
CA LEU A 14 -3.42 3.58 6.15
C LEU A 14 -4.52 4.15 5.25
N GLY A 15 -4.53 5.46 5.01
CA GLY A 15 -5.48 6.08 4.08
C GLY A 15 -5.36 5.52 2.66
N LEU A 16 -4.15 5.23 2.20
CA LEU A 16 -3.94 4.58 0.91
C LEU A 16 -4.50 3.15 0.87
N LEU A 17 -4.33 2.38 1.94
CA LEU A 17 -4.88 1.02 2.04
C LEU A 17 -6.41 1.02 1.98
N ASP A 18 -7.07 1.97 2.66
CA ASP A 18 -8.53 2.13 2.61
C ASP A 18 -9.01 2.45 1.18
N GLU A 19 -8.27 3.29 0.44
CA GLU A 19 -8.60 3.59 -0.96
C GLU A 19 -8.45 2.38 -1.88
N ILE A 20 -7.40 1.58 -1.67
CA ILE A 20 -7.18 0.33 -2.42
C ILE A 20 -8.30 -0.66 -2.13
N GLU A 21 -8.64 -0.87 -0.85
CA GLU A 21 -9.73 -1.77 -0.44
C GLU A 21 -11.04 -1.36 -1.10
N ARG A 22 -11.38 -0.07 -1.09
CA ARG A 22 -12.56 0.43 -1.77
C ARG A 22 -12.52 0.18 -3.28
N ALA A 23 -11.38 0.41 -3.94
CA ALA A 23 -11.25 0.16 -5.38
C ALA A 23 -11.42 -1.34 -5.72
N LEU A 24 -10.89 -2.23 -4.88
CA LEU A 24 -11.06 -3.67 -5.03
C LEU A 24 -12.52 -4.10 -4.82
N ASN A 25 -13.21 -3.56 -3.82
CA ASN A 25 -14.62 -3.83 -3.55
C ASN A 25 -15.55 -3.35 -4.68
N ASP A 26 -15.15 -2.33 -5.43
CA ASP A 26 -15.87 -1.80 -6.59
C ASP A 26 -15.49 -2.48 -7.92
N ASP A 27 -14.72 -3.58 -7.90
CA ASP A 27 -14.15 -4.25 -9.09
C ASP A 27 -13.27 -3.35 -9.99
N ARG A 28 -12.74 -2.24 -9.45
CA ARG A 28 -11.88 -1.28 -10.16
C ARG A 28 -10.41 -1.66 -10.04
N PHE A 29 -10.05 -2.82 -10.56
CA PHE A 29 -8.68 -3.38 -10.45
C PHE A 29 -7.58 -2.47 -11.05
N GLY A 30 -7.89 -1.73 -12.12
CA GLY A 30 -6.96 -0.77 -12.71
C GLY A 30 -6.65 0.40 -11.77
N ASP A 31 -7.66 0.91 -11.06
CA ASP A 31 -7.49 1.97 -10.06
C ASP A 31 -6.68 1.45 -8.87
N ALA A 32 -6.95 0.22 -8.42
CA ALA A 32 -6.21 -0.42 -7.35
C ALA A 32 -4.70 -0.55 -7.67
N ASP A 33 -4.32 -0.94 -8.90
CA ASP A 33 -2.89 -1.01 -9.29
C ASP A 33 -2.22 0.38 -9.26
N ILE A 34 -2.93 1.42 -9.73
CA ILE A 34 -2.44 2.80 -9.70
C ILE A 34 -2.25 3.26 -8.26
N LEU A 35 -3.22 3.00 -7.38
CA LEU A 35 -3.14 3.36 -5.97
C LEU A 35 -1.99 2.64 -5.27
N VAL A 36 -1.80 1.35 -5.55
CA VAL A 36 -0.68 0.58 -5.01
C VAL A 36 0.67 1.25 -5.33
N ARG A 37 0.84 1.88 -6.50
CA ARG A 37 2.07 2.62 -6.87
C ARG A 37 2.26 3.92 -6.08
N LYS A 38 1.20 4.58 -5.62
CA LYS A 38 1.29 5.82 -4.82
C LYS A 38 2.04 5.64 -3.49
N ARG A 39 2.20 4.41 -2.99
CA ARG A 39 2.98 4.14 -1.77
C ARG A 39 4.43 4.66 -1.86
N PHE A 40 5.01 4.69 -3.06
CA PHE A 40 6.36 5.19 -3.26
C PHE A 40 6.43 6.72 -3.15
N GLU A 41 5.41 7.41 -3.67
CA GLU A 41 5.27 8.87 -3.55
C GLU A 41 5.10 9.27 -2.08
N ILE A 42 4.20 8.58 -1.35
CA ILE A 42 4.02 8.79 0.10
C ILE A 42 5.32 8.52 0.87
N ALA A 43 6.09 7.51 0.49
CA ALA A 43 7.38 7.25 1.13
C ALA A 43 8.35 8.43 0.91
N GLU A 44 8.49 8.90 -0.32
CA GLU A 44 9.37 10.02 -0.68
C GLU A 44 8.98 11.31 0.06
N ASP A 45 7.68 11.65 0.09
CA ASP A 45 7.14 12.84 0.75
C ASP A 45 7.44 12.86 2.26
N HIS A 46 7.55 11.68 2.88
CA HIS A 46 7.85 11.51 4.29
C HIS A 46 9.34 11.22 4.58
N GLY A 47 10.21 11.25 3.57
CA GLY A 47 11.64 10.97 3.71
C GLY A 47 11.94 9.50 4.05
N MET A 48 11.06 8.59 3.61
CA MET A 48 11.15 7.16 3.78
C MET A 48 11.55 6.47 2.47
N GLU A 49 12.26 5.35 2.59
CA GLU A 49 12.52 4.46 1.46
C GLU A 49 11.61 3.23 1.59
N VAL A 50 10.77 2.98 0.58
CA VAL A 50 9.94 1.78 0.50
C VAL A 50 10.43 0.93 -0.66
N THR A 51 10.77 -0.32 -0.37
CA THR A 51 11.13 -1.31 -1.38
C THR A 51 9.93 -2.19 -1.71
N PHE A 52 9.74 -2.47 -3.00
CA PHE A 52 8.81 -3.53 -3.37
C PHE A 52 9.43 -4.87 -3.04
N THR A 53 8.85 -5.58 -2.07
CA THR A 53 9.15 -6.99 -1.87
C THR A 53 8.10 -7.77 -2.65
N PRO A 54 8.47 -8.45 -3.75
CA PRO A 54 7.55 -9.34 -4.43
C PRO A 54 7.13 -10.42 -3.44
N ILE A 55 5.82 -10.63 -3.29
CA ILE A 55 5.32 -11.80 -2.57
C ILE A 55 5.81 -13.02 -3.36
N PRO A 56 6.55 -13.95 -2.75
CA PRO A 56 6.98 -15.17 -3.43
C PRO A 56 5.74 -15.83 -4.04
N SER A 57 5.79 -16.13 -5.33
CA SER A 57 4.73 -16.86 -6.05
C SER A 57 4.54 -18.23 -5.39
N GLY A 58 3.66 -18.29 -4.40
CA GLY A 58 3.55 -19.42 -3.47
C GLY A 58 2.68 -19.15 -2.26
N THR A 59 2.49 -17.89 -1.84
CA THR A 59 1.59 -17.54 -0.72
C THR A 59 0.15 -17.24 -1.18
N HIS A 60 -0.32 -17.92 -2.23
CA HIS A 60 -1.73 -17.91 -2.66
C HIS A 60 -2.61 -18.85 -1.81
N GLU A 61 -2.25 -19.08 -0.55
CA GLU A 61 -3.16 -19.66 0.44
C GLU A 61 -3.77 -18.54 1.28
N LEU A 62 -4.43 -17.58 0.63
CA LEU A 62 -5.51 -16.86 1.30
C LEU A 62 -6.60 -17.90 1.56
N ARG A 63 -6.62 -18.43 2.78
CA ARG A 63 -7.68 -19.22 3.41
C ARG A 63 -8.92 -19.35 2.54
N ARG A 64 -9.03 -20.46 1.81
CA ARG A 64 -10.33 -21.07 1.52
C ARG A 64 -10.72 -21.91 2.73
N ASP A 65 -11.01 -21.25 3.85
CA ASP A 65 -11.71 -21.88 4.97
C ASP A 65 -13.16 -21.38 4.85
N GLN A 66 -14.02 -22.17 4.19
CA GLN A 66 -15.07 -23.03 4.78
C GLN A 66 -16.46 -22.38 4.71
#